data_AF-A0A954JV54-F1
#
_entry.id   AF-A0A954JV54-F1
#
_cell.length_a   1.000
_cell.length_b   1.000
_cell.length_c   1.000
_cell.angle_alpha   90.00
_cell.angle_beta   90.00
_cell.angle_gamma   90.00
#
_symmetry.space_group_name_H-M   'P 1'
#
loop_
_entity.id
_entity.type
_entity.pdbx_description
1 polymer ?
#
loop_
_entity_poly.entity_id
_entity_poly.type
_entity_poly.pdbx_seq_one_letter_code
_entity_poly.pdbx_strand_id
1 'polypeptide(L)'
;MPDLSKLIILIFCVLAGNEVCAADKINFSHDILPILSDRCFHCHGPDPTHREADLRLDLLEAATENRDGTFAIAPGKPELSEVLARITTSDSDLVMPPADSHRKPLTKKQIATFRQGIAEGAQ
;
A
#
# COMPACT_ATOMS: atom_id res chain seq x y z
N MET A 1 -33.99 -46.96 -37.06
CA MET A 1 -32.96 -47.25 -36.04
C MET A 1 -31.80 -46.30 -36.29
N PRO A 2 -31.73 -45.14 -35.59
CA PRO A 2 -30.61 -44.22 -35.75
C PRO A 2 -29.37 -44.75 -35.03
N ASP A 3 -28.24 -44.56 -35.71
CA ASP A 3 -26.91 -45.06 -35.40
C ASP A 3 -26.39 -44.57 -34.02
N LEU A 4 -26.12 -45.53 -33.13
CA LEU A 4 -25.66 -45.37 -31.75
C LEU A 4 -24.12 -45.21 -31.64
N SER A 5 -23.44 -44.79 -32.72
CA SER A 5 -21.96 -44.73 -32.78
C SER A 5 -21.33 -43.41 -32.36
N LYS A 6 -22.06 -42.49 -31.72
CA LYS A 6 -21.48 -41.27 -31.13
C LYS A 6 -21.84 -41.14 -29.65
N LEU A 7 -21.69 -42.26 -28.96
CA LEU A 7 -21.45 -42.30 -27.52
C LEU A 7 -20.10 -41.61 -27.24
N ILE A 8 -20.02 -40.95 -26.09
CA ILE A 8 -18.82 -40.32 -25.51
C ILE A 8 -18.51 -38.92 -26.07
N ILE A 9 -19.44 -37.97 -25.88
CA ILE A 9 -19.03 -36.59 -25.59
C ILE A 9 -18.51 -36.63 -24.15
N LEU A 10 -17.20 -36.76 -24.02
CA LEU A 10 -16.45 -36.56 -22.80
C LEU A 10 -16.83 -35.19 -22.22
N ILE A 11 -17.68 -35.19 -21.19
CA ILE A 11 -17.79 -34.09 -20.25
C ILE A 11 -16.48 -34.10 -19.45
N PHE A 12 -15.44 -33.52 -20.03
CA PHE A 12 -14.26 -33.10 -19.28
C PHE A 12 -14.65 -31.78 -18.62
N CYS A 13 -15.33 -31.88 -17.48
CA CYS A 13 -15.58 -30.73 -16.62
C CYS A 13 -14.21 -30.30 -16.10
N VAL A 14 -13.60 -29.35 -16.80
CA VAL A 14 -12.37 -28.68 -16.39
C VAL A 14 -12.70 -27.97 -15.08
N LEU A 15 -12.37 -28.62 -13.96
CA LEU A 15 -12.21 -27.97 -12.67
C LEU A 15 -10.99 -27.07 -12.80
N ALA A 16 -11.19 -25.90 -13.40
CA ALA A 16 -10.25 -24.80 -13.30
C ALA A 16 -10.21 -24.41 -11.83
N GLY A 17 -9.18 -24.89 -11.13
CA GLY A 17 -8.85 -24.42 -9.80
C GLY A 17 -8.65 -22.92 -9.89
N ASN A 18 -9.54 -22.15 -9.26
CA ASN A 18 -9.33 -20.74 -9.05
C ASN A 18 -8.19 -20.63 -8.04
N GLU A 19 -6.95 -20.54 -8.49
CA GLU A 19 -5.87 -20.07 -7.64
C GLU A 19 -6.11 -18.59 -7.39
N VAL A 20 -6.95 -18.30 -6.39
CA VAL A 20 -6.94 -17.00 -5.73
C VAL A 20 -5.59 -16.94 -5.05
N CYS A 21 -4.63 -16.31 -5.71
CA CYS A 21 -3.37 -15.90 -5.12
C CYS A 21 -3.72 -14.88 -4.03
N ALA A 22 -4.03 -15.37 -2.83
CA ALA A 22 -4.13 -14.53 -1.66
C ALA A 22 -2.73 -13.95 -1.44
N ALA A 23 -2.59 -12.64 -1.63
CA ALA A 23 -1.34 -11.96 -1.30
C ALA A 23 -1.04 -12.23 0.18
N ASP A 24 0.22 -12.58 0.48
CA ASP A 24 0.65 -12.78 1.85
C ASP A 24 0.35 -11.52 2.68
N LYS A 25 -0.03 -11.74 3.94
CA LYS A 25 -0.30 -10.65 4.88
C LYS A 25 0.94 -9.76 5.00
N ILE A 26 0.75 -8.46 4.98
CA ILE A 26 1.85 -7.50 5.13
C ILE A 26 2.44 -7.61 6.54
N ASN A 27 3.76 -7.71 6.61
CA ASN A 27 4.51 -7.59 7.85
C ASN A 27 5.10 -6.18 7.95
N PHE A 28 4.67 -5.39 8.93
CA PHE A 28 5.14 -4.01 9.07
C PHE A 28 6.68 -3.90 9.10
N SER A 29 7.34 -4.67 9.96
CA SER A 29 8.79 -4.60 10.18
C SER A 29 9.61 -4.99 8.95
N HIS A 30 9.12 -5.93 8.16
CA HIS A 30 9.82 -6.43 6.97
C HIS A 30 9.46 -5.66 5.70
N ASP A 31 8.19 -5.32 5.52
CA ASP A 31 7.67 -4.81 4.24
C ASP A 31 7.47 -3.29 4.23
N ILE A 32 7.04 -2.69 5.34
CA ILE A 32 6.67 -1.26 5.41
C ILE A 32 7.80 -0.42 6.01
N LEU A 33 8.36 -0.85 7.14
CA LEU A 33 9.37 -0.11 7.88
C LEU A 33 10.62 0.23 7.03
N PRO A 34 11.15 -0.67 6.18
CA PRO A 34 12.27 -0.31 5.31
C PRO A 34 11.92 0.80 4.33
N ILE A 35 10.67 0.84 3.84
CA ILE A 35 10.22 1.90 2.92
C ILE A 35 10.10 3.22 3.68
N LEU A 36 9.46 3.21 4.86
CA LEU A 36 9.31 4.40 5.70
C LEU A 36 10.66 5.01 6.11
N SER A 37 11.60 4.15 6.52
CA SER A 37 12.95 4.56 6.92
C SER A 37 13.71 5.23 5.78
N ASP A 38 13.64 4.64 4.59
CA ASP A 38 14.40 5.06 3.40
C ASP A 38 13.74 6.26 2.67
N ARG A 39 12.42 6.43 2.79
CA ARG A 39 11.66 7.43 2.01
C ARG A 39 11.00 8.54 2.81
N CYS A 40 10.69 8.32 4.09
CA CYS A 40 9.75 9.19 4.82
C CYS A 40 10.37 9.82 6.08
N PHE A 41 11.13 9.07 6.87
CA PHE A 41 11.54 9.50 8.22
C PHE A 41 12.51 10.68 8.28
N HIS A 42 13.13 11.06 7.18
CA HIS A 42 13.96 12.27 7.19
C HIS A 42 13.14 13.54 7.42
N CYS A 43 12.00 13.67 6.72
CA CYS A 43 11.12 14.83 6.83
C CYS A 43 9.96 14.58 7.81
N HIS A 44 9.59 13.33 8.08
CA HIS A 44 8.44 12.98 8.93
C HIS A 44 8.80 11.96 10.02
N GLY A 45 10.01 12.06 10.56
CA GLY A 45 10.51 11.16 11.60
C GLY A 45 10.94 11.88 12.88
N PRO A 46 11.80 11.25 13.70
CA PRO A 46 12.07 11.69 15.06
C PRO A 46 12.83 13.01 15.14
N ASP A 47 13.60 13.39 14.13
CA ASP A 47 14.39 14.62 14.13
C ASP A 47 13.49 15.87 13.94
N PRO A 48 13.33 16.73 14.95
CA PRO A 48 12.49 17.92 14.84
C PRO A 48 13.09 19.01 13.94
N THR A 49 14.40 18.97 13.65
CA THR A 49 15.07 20.03 12.88
C THR A 49 14.76 19.98 11.39
N HIS A 50 14.44 18.79 10.88
CA HIS A 50 14.02 18.54 9.50
C HIS A 50 12.54 18.20 9.38
N ARG A 51 11.78 18.26 10.49
CA ARG A 51 10.41 17.76 10.51
C ARG A 51 9.44 18.71 9.82
N GLU A 52 8.77 18.19 8.81
CA GLU A 52 7.72 18.86 8.07
C GLU A 52 6.33 18.51 8.63
N ALA A 53 5.44 19.50 8.59
CA ALA A 53 4.05 19.40 9.05
C ALA A 53 3.85 18.92 10.50
N ASP A 54 4.91 18.93 11.33
CA ASP A 54 4.95 18.27 12.64
C ASP A 54 4.34 16.84 12.61
N LEU A 55 4.65 16.10 11.55
CA LEU A 55 4.16 14.74 11.33
C LEU A 55 5.23 13.73 11.74
N ARG A 56 4.80 12.70 12.48
CA ARG A 56 5.64 11.59 12.96
C ARG A 56 5.10 10.28 12.40
N LEU A 57 5.64 9.86 11.26
CA LEU A 57 5.31 8.57 10.65
C LEU A 57 6.00 7.38 11.33
N ASP A 58 7.00 7.65 12.18
CA ASP A 58 7.71 6.64 12.97
C ASP A 58 6.98 6.27 14.27
N LEU A 59 5.90 6.99 14.62
CA LEU A 59 5.04 6.68 15.76
C LEU A 59 3.65 6.33 15.26
N LEU A 60 3.14 5.15 15.64
CA LEU A 60 1.83 4.67 15.18
C LEU A 60 0.70 5.62 15.56
N GLU A 61 0.70 6.10 16.80
CA GLU A 61 -0.33 7.00 17.33
C GLU A 61 -0.38 8.29 16.53
N ALA A 62 0.78 8.90 16.23
CA ALA A 62 0.85 10.14 15.46
C ALA A 62 0.58 9.93 13.97
N ALA A 63 0.99 8.79 13.40
CA ALA A 63 0.72 8.45 12.00
C ALA A 63 -0.78 8.20 11.74
N THR A 64 -1.52 7.77 12.76
CA THR A 64 -2.96 7.44 12.66
C THR A 64 -3.87 8.47 13.35
N GLU A 65 -3.30 9.58 13.81
CA GLU A 65 -4.03 10.66 14.46
C GLU A 65 -4.97 11.38 13.47
N ASN A 66 -6.14 11.79 13.96
CA ASN A 66 -7.04 12.67 13.24
C ASN A 66 -6.51 14.12 13.30
N ARG A 67 -6.19 14.69 12.15
CA ARG A 67 -5.71 16.06 11.96
C ARG A 67 -6.77 16.84 11.20
N ASP A 68 -7.71 17.44 11.93
CA ASP A 68 -8.81 18.27 11.39
C ASP A 68 -9.67 17.56 10.32
N GLY A 69 -9.96 16.28 10.53
CA GLY A 69 -10.75 15.45 9.62
C GLY A 69 -9.92 14.69 8.59
N THR A 70 -8.59 14.82 8.63
CA THR A 70 -7.65 14.09 7.77
C THR A 70 -6.77 13.15 8.57
N PHE A 71 -6.21 12.13 7.92
CA PHE A 71 -5.30 11.17 8.53
C PHE A 71 -4.08 10.98 7.63
N ALA A 72 -2.87 10.98 8.20
CA ALA A 72 -1.69 10.62 7.43
C ALA A 72 -1.80 9.16 6.97
N ILE A 73 -2.16 8.26 7.89
CA ILE A 73 -2.55 6.88 7.63
C ILE A 73 -3.90 6.64 8.30
N ALA A 74 -4.91 6.24 7.52
CA ALA A 74 -6.21 5.84 8.02
C ALA A 74 -6.31 4.30 8.02
N PRO A 75 -6.18 3.62 9.19
CA PRO A 75 -6.25 2.16 9.27
C PRO A 75 -7.53 1.61 8.63
N GLY A 76 -7.37 0.65 7.72
CA GLY A 76 -8.46 0.00 7.00
C GLY A 76 -9.09 0.84 5.89
N LYS A 77 -8.62 2.08 5.67
CA LYS A 77 -9.20 3.03 4.71
C LYS A 77 -8.12 3.68 3.85
N PRO A 78 -7.52 2.93 2.89
CA PRO A 78 -6.47 3.46 2.02
C PRO A 78 -6.84 4.76 1.30
N GLU A 79 -8.07 4.89 0.86
CA GLU A 79 -8.61 6.05 0.17
C GLU A 79 -8.71 7.32 1.03
N LEU A 80 -8.70 7.18 2.36
CA LEU A 80 -8.69 8.30 3.31
C LEU A 80 -7.29 8.60 3.86
N SER A 81 -6.26 7.89 3.39
CA SER A 81 -4.89 8.03 3.86
C SER A 81 -4.11 9.02 3.02
N GLU A 82 -3.72 10.15 3.60
CA GLU A 82 -2.99 11.21 2.90
C GLU A 82 -1.65 10.70 2.35
N VAL A 83 -0.98 9.77 3.04
CA VAL A 83 0.27 9.18 2.55
C VAL A 83 0.12 8.58 1.15
N LEU A 84 -1.03 7.96 0.84
CA LEU A 84 -1.29 7.38 -0.47
C LEU A 84 -1.54 8.47 -1.52
N ALA A 85 -2.22 9.56 -1.17
CA ALA A 85 -2.38 10.70 -2.06
C ALA A 85 -1.01 11.31 -2.42
N ARG A 86 -0.14 11.48 -1.42
CA ARG A 86 1.19 12.09 -1.58
C ARG A 86 2.16 11.24 -2.40
N ILE A 87 2.19 9.92 -2.21
CA ILE A 87 3.12 9.05 -2.96
C ILE A 87 2.61 8.67 -4.37
N THR A 88 1.37 9.07 -4.73
CA THR A 88 0.77 8.74 -6.04
C THR A 88 0.39 9.95 -6.89
N THR A 89 0.42 11.16 -6.34
CA THR A 89 0.15 12.39 -7.09
C THR A 89 1.22 12.68 -8.15
N SER A 90 0.79 13.31 -9.25
CA SER A 90 1.67 13.86 -10.28
C SER A 90 2.00 15.33 -10.07
N ASP A 91 1.41 15.96 -9.05
CA ASP A 91 1.68 17.35 -8.69
C ASP A 91 3.06 17.46 -8.03
N SER A 92 3.97 18.22 -8.65
CA SER A 92 5.35 18.39 -8.19
C SER A 92 5.47 19.03 -6.82
N ASP A 93 4.46 19.81 -6.42
CA ASP A 93 4.48 20.56 -5.16
C ASP A 93 3.93 19.72 -4.00
N LEU A 94 3.24 18.62 -4.32
CA LEU A 94 2.59 17.75 -3.34
C LEU A 94 3.22 16.35 -3.26
N VAL A 95 3.95 15.93 -4.30
CA VAL A 95 4.48 14.57 -4.39
C VAL A 95 5.53 14.29 -3.31
N MET A 96 5.41 13.11 -2.70
CA MET A 96 6.36 12.62 -1.72
C MET A 96 7.06 11.34 -2.21
N PRO A 97 8.39 11.21 -1.99
CA PRO A 97 9.27 12.22 -1.42
C PRO A 97 9.48 13.42 -2.38
N PRO A 98 9.76 14.64 -1.85
CA PRO A 98 9.99 15.82 -2.68
C PRO A 98 11.21 15.67 -3.59
N ALA A 99 11.21 16.34 -4.75
CA ALA A 99 12.28 16.20 -5.73
C ALA A 99 13.66 16.68 -5.21
N ASP A 100 13.67 17.70 -4.35
CA ASP A 100 14.87 18.27 -3.71
C ASP A 100 15.36 17.45 -2.50
N SER A 101 14.57 16.47 -2.03
CA SER A 101 14.96 15.57 -0.95
C SER A 101 16.04 14.56 -1.36
N HIS A 102 16.39 14.49 -2.65
CA HIS A 102 17.33 13.52 -3.25
C HIS A 102 16.98 12.04 -3.01
N ARG A 103 15.72 11.75 -2.63
CA ARG A 103 15.19 10.38 -2.47
C ARG A 103 14.48 9.94 -3.73
N LYS A 104 14.58 8.65 -4.05
CA LYS A 104 13.88 8.08 -5.20
C LYS A 104 12.37 8.00 -4.91
N PRO A 105 11.50 8.25 -5.90
CA PRO A 105 10.09 7.93 -5.78
C PRO A 105 9.86 6.47 -5.39
N LEU A 106 8.72 6.20 -4.76
CA LEU A 106 8.34 4.82 -4.45
C LEU A 106 8.05 4.07 -5.75
N THR A 107 8.46 2.81 -5.79
CA THR A 107 8.11 1.91 -6.90
C THR A 107 6.62 1.53 -6.82
N LYS A 108 6.05 1.10 -7.94
CA LYS A 108 4.66 0.57 -7.97
C LYS A 108 4.44 -0.55 -6.95
N LYS A 109 5.44 -1.41 -6.75
CA LYS A 109 5.39 -2.49 -5.76
C LYS A 109 5.30 -1.93 -4.33
N GLN A 110 6.16 -0.96 -3.99
CA GLN A 110 6.14 -0.32 -2.67
C GLN A 110 4.83 0.41 -2.39
N ILE A 111 4.26 1.10 -3.40
CA ILE A 111 2.95 1.75 -3.28
C ILE A 111 1.85 0.70 -3.03
N ALA A 112 1.90 -0.43 -3.75
CA ALA A 112 0.95 -1.53 -3.54
C ALA A 112 1.09 -2.15 -2.14
N THR A 113 2.31 -2.36 -1.65
CA THR A 113 2.61 -2.82 -0.29
C THR A 113 2.02 -1.88 0.76
N PHE A 114 2.22 -0.56 0.60
CA PHE A 114 1.61 0.44 1.48
C PHE A 114 0.09 0.38 1.48
N ARG A 115 -0.51 0.35 0.29
CA ARG A 115 -1.97 0.27 0.14
C ARG A 115 -2.53 -0.97 0.83
N GLN A 116 -1.89 -2.12 0.65
CA GLN A 116 -2.31 -3.37 1.28
C GLN A 116 -2.16 -3.29 2.81
N GLY A 117 -1.01 -2.85 3.32
CA GLY A 117 -0.79 -2.73 4.77
C GLY A 117 -1.79 -1.78 5.44
N ILE A 118 -2.16 -0.68 4.77
CA ILE A 118 -3.21 0.21 5.25
C ILE A 118 -4.57 -0.49 5.22
N ALA A 119 -4.91 -1.19 4.14
CA ALA A 119 -6.18 -1.94 4.04
C ALA A 119 -6.31 -3.04 5.09
N GLU A 120 -5.19 -3.67 5.47
CA GLU A 120 -5.10 -4.66 6.55
C GLU A 120 -5.17 -4.04 7.96
N GLY A 121 -5.22 -2.70 8.04
CA GLY A 121 -5.45 -1.95 9.26
C GLY A 121 -4.19 -1.38 9.93
N ALA A 122 -3.08 -1.24 9.19
CA ALA A 122 -1.87 -0.53 9.62
C ALA A 122 -1.38 -0.91 11.03
N GLN A 123 -1.22 -2.22 11.28
CA GLN A 123 -0.70 -2.80 12.53
C GLN A 123 0.75 -3.24 12.38
#